data_AF-A0A2W4Z5K4-F1
#
_entry.id   AF-A0A2W4Z5K4-F1
#
_cell.length_a   1.000
_cell.length_b   1.000
_cell.length_c   1.000
_cell.angle_alpha   90.00
_cell.angle_beta   90.00
_cell.angle_gamma   90.00
#
_symmetry.space_group_name_H-M   'P 1'
#
loop_
_entity.id
_entity.type
_entity.pdbx_description
1 polymer ?
#
loop_
_entity_poly.entity_id
_entity_poly.type
_entity_poly.pdbx_seq_one_letter_code
_entity_poly.pdbx_strand_id
1 'polypeptide(L)'
;MDAPYLAVPVVRDGQLANYLFVSIRIEVAPGVDLWQTREKAHFLRDALVRASHANDLADPSDNNALNEARAIEVYRAAAIQALGAQAVGAISIVATYSSQGGGV
;
A
#
# COMPACT_ATOMS: atom_id res chain seq x y z
N MET A 1 -7.69 7.85 7.42
CA MET A 1 -8.47 6.60 7.62
C MET A 1 -7.56 5.58 8.30
N ASP A 2 -8.09 4.46 8.83
CA ASP A 2 -7.27 3.39 9.43
C ASP A 2 -6.08 3.01 8.55
N ALA A 3 -4.96 2.63 9.18
CA ALA A 3 -3.78 2.19 8.47
C ALA A 3 -3.88 0.69 8.16
N PRO A 4 -4.22 0.27 6.91
CA PRO A 4 -4.15 -1.13 6.57
C PRO A 4 -2.71 -1.63 6.67
N TYR A 5 -2.54 -2.82 7.22
CA TYR A 5 -1.32 -3.60 7.08
C TYR A 5 -1.45 -4.47 5.83
N LEU A 6 -0.60 -4.22 4.84
CA LEU A 6 -0.52 -5.00 3.61
C LEU A 6 0.69 -5.93 3.69
N ALA A 7 0.50 -7.20 3.33
CA ALA A 7 1.60 -8.10 3.05
C ALA A 7 2.04 -7.88 1.60
N VAL A 8 3.22 -7.33 1.42
CA VAL A 8 3.80 -7.02 0.11
C VAL A 8 4.81 -8.11 -0.23
N PRO A 9 4.59 -8.91 -1.29
CA PRO A 9 5.52 -9.95 -1.68
C PRO A 9 6.79 -9.33 -2.27
N VAL A 10 7.95 -9.86 -1.88
CA VAL A 10 9.22 -9.60 -2.53
C VAL A 10 9.55 -10.80 -3.39
N VAL A 11 9.51 -10.63 -4.71
CA VAL A 11 9.78 -11.70 -5.68
C VAL A 11 11.11 -11.40 -6.39
N ARG A 12 12.00 -12.39 -6.43
CA ARG A 12 13.29 -12.33 -7.13
C ARG A 12 13.42 -13.58 -8.00
N ASP A 13 13.73 -13.38 -9.27
CA ASP A 13 13.88 -14.48 -10.24
C ASP A 13 12.68 -15.45 -10.27
N GLY A 14 11.47 -14.91 -10.10
CA GLY A 14 10.22 -15.69 -10.08
C GLY A 14 9.95 -16.46 -8.79
N GLN A 15 10.78 -16.31 -7.76
CA GLN A 15 10.63 -16.94 -6.45
C GLN A 15 10.27 -15.91 -5.39
N LEU A 16 9.36 -16.28 -4.48
CA LEU A 16 9.04 -15.48 -3.32
C LEU A 16 10.22 -15.49 -2.33
N ALA A 17 10.91 -14.36 -2.23
CA ALA A 17 12.10 -14.20 -1.39
C ALA A 17 11.75 -13.73 0.03
N ASN A 18 10.74 -12.85 0.17
CA ASN A 18 10.36 -12.25 1.45
C ASN A 18 8.91 -11.70 1.41
N TYR A 19 8.38 -11.32 2.57
CA TYR A 19 7.25 -10.40 2.70
C TYR A 19 7.65 -9.16 3.49
N LEU A 20 7.23 -8.00 2.98
CA LEU A 20 7.23 -6.74 3.72
C LEU A 20 5.83 -6.45 4.22
N PHE A 21 5.67 -6.26 5.53
CA PHE A 21 4.43 -5.84 6.15
C PHE A 21 4.41 -4.32 6.21
N VAL A 22 3.58 -3.71 5.37
CA VAL A 22 3.56 -2.26 5.16
C VAL A 22 2.29 -1.67 5.77
N SER A 23 2.47 -0.75 6.70
CA SER A 23 1.40 0.08 7.25
C SER A 23 1.31 1.38 6.44
N ILE A 24 0.13 1.71 5.94
CA ILE A 24 -0.08 2.86 5.04
C ILE A 24 -1.14 3.76 5.62
N ARG A 25 -0.96 5.07 5.55
CA ARG A 25 -2.01 6.04 5.85
C ARG A 25 -2.52 6.64 4.55
N ILE A 26 -3.85 6.61 4.37
CA ILE A 26 -4.55 7.26 3.28
C ILE A 26 -5.48 8.31 3.88
N GLU A 27 -5.29 9.55 3.45
CA GLU A 27 -6.15 10.67 3.79
C GLU A 27 -7.34 10.74 2.82
N VAL A 28 -8.48 11.16 3.36
CA VAL A 28 -9.65 11.47 2.55
C VAL A 28 -9.58 12.96 2.23
N ALA A 29 -9.79 13.32 0.97
CA ALA A 29 -9.71 14.72 0.56
C ALA A 29 -10.77 15.58 1.30
N PRO A 30 -10.49 16.86 1.56
CA PRO A 30 -11.44 17.77 2.19
C PRO A 30 -12.75 17.87 1.40
N GLY A 31 -13.89 17.87 2.10
CA GLY A 31 -15.22 18.02 1.48
C GLY A 31 -15.85 16.73 0.95
N VAL A 32 -15.17 15.59 1.09
CA VAL A 32 -15.72 14.27 0.74
C VAL A 32 -16.41 13.66 1.97
N ASP A 33 -17.58 13.06 1.75
CA ASP A 33 -18.30 12.38 2.82
C ASP A 33 -17.50 11.16 3.32
N LEU A 34 -17.06 11.26 4.58
CA LEU A 34 -16.30 10.22 5.25
C LEU A 34 -17.13 8.93 5.39
N TRP A 35 -18.46 9.02 5.52
CA TRP A 35 -19.35 7.88 5.65
C TRP A 35 -19.38 7.04 4.36
N GLN A 36 -19.58 7.67 3.20
CA GLN A 36 -19.53 6.99 1.90
C GLN A 36 -18.16 6.35 1.64
N THR A 37 -17.08 7.00 2.10
CA THR A 37 -15.74 6.45 1.94
C THR A 37 -15.52 5.23 2.85
N ARG A 38 -16.11 5.21 4.05
CA ARG A 38 -16.09 4.07 4.97
C ARG A 38 -16.84 2.86 4.41
N GLU A 39 -17.99 3.07 3.77
CA GLU A 39 -18.72 1.99 3.10
C GLU A 39 -17.86 1.31 2.02
N LYS A 40 -16.96 2.08 1.37
CA LYS A 40 -16.04 1.58 0.36
C LYS A 40 -14.68 1.09 0.90
N ALA A 41 -14.47 1.07 2.21
CA ALA A 41 -13.18 0.71 2.79
C ALA A 41 -12.71 -0.71 2.41
N HIS A 42 -13.65 -1.64 2.20
CA HIS A 42 -13.33 -3.01 1.76
C HIS A 42 -12.85 -3.05 0.29
N PHE A 43 -13.45 -2.25 -0.61
CA PHE A 43 -12.96 -2.10 -1.98
C PHE A 43 -11.57 -1.47 -2.04
N LEU A 44 -11.32 -0.46 -1.20
CA LEU A 44 -9.99 0.14 -1.09
C LEU A 44 -8.96 -0.90 -0.64
N ARG A 45 -9.22 -1.64 0.45
CA ARG A 45 -8.31 -2.69 0.93
C ARG A 45 -8.00 -3.72 -0.14
N ASP A 46 -9.03 -4.24 -0.79
CA ASP A 46 -8.92 -5.23 -1.86
C ASP A 46 -8.11 -4.70 -3.06
N ALA A 47 -8.33 -3.45 -3.48
CA ALA A 47 -7.54 -2.81 -4.53
C ALA A 47 -6.07 -2.65 -4.15
N LEU A 48 -5.78 -2.25 -2.91
CA LEU A 48 -4.41 -2.11 -2.42
C LEU A 48 -3.68 -3.45 -2.34
N VAL A 49 -4.34 -4.50 -1.85
CA VAL A 49 -3.77 -5.87 -1.82
C VAL A 49 -3.44 -6.33 -3.23
N ARG A 50 -4.38 -6.21 -4.18
CA ARG A 50 -4.08 -6.56 -5.58
C ARG A 50 -2.91 -5.76 -6.15
N ALA A 51 -2.83 -4.47 -5.84
CA ALA A 51 -1.75 -3.62 -6.31
C ALA A 51 -0.38 -4.05 -5.73
N SER A 52 -0.31 -4.43 -4.46
CA SER A 52 0.91 -4.98 -3.83
C SER A 52 1.40 -6.26 -4.49
N HIS A 53 0.48 -7.12 -4.94
CA HIS A 53 0.83 -8.40 -5.58
C HIS A 53 1.13 -8.27 -7.08
N ALA A 54 0.60 -7.25 -7.75
CA ALA A 54 0.77 -7.04 -9.18
C ALA A 54 2.01 -6.21 -9.55
N ASN A 55 2.68 -5.58 -8.57
CA ASN A 55 3.82 -4.70 -8.79
C ASN A 55 5.00 -5.15 -7.92
N ASP A 56 6.22 -5.07 -8.45
CA ASP A 56 7.41 -5.15 -7.59
C ASP A 56 7.58 -3.82 -6.86
N LEU A 57 7.36 -3.85 -5.55
CA LEU A 57 7.44 -2.69 -4.67
C LEU A 57 8.66 -2.72 -3.76
N ALA A 58 9.45 -3.79 -3.80
CA ALA A 58 10.65 -3.91 -2.98
C ALA A 58 11.80 -3.09 -3.57
N ASP A 59 12.75 -2.71 -2.72
CA ASP A 59 14.00 -2.12 -3.20
C ASP A 59 14.75 -3.15 -4.07
N PRO A 60 15.19 -2.77 -5.28
CA PRO A 60 15.83 -3.71 -6.21
C PRO A 60 17.16 -4.27 -5.67
N SER A 61 17.79 -3.59 -4.71
CA SER A 61 19.07 -3.96 -4.11
C SER A 61 18.95 -4.59 -2.72
N ASP A 62 17.80 -4.44 -2.05
CA ASP A 62 17.57 -4.97 -0.70
C ASP A 62 16.18 -5.60 -0.55
N ASN A 63 16.14 -6.91 -0.34
CA ASN A 63 14.91 -7.68 -0.15
C ASN A 63 14.18 -7.38 1.17
N ASN A 64 14.79 -6.63 2.08
CA ASN A 64 14.19 -6.20 3.35
C ASN A 64 13.65 -4.76 3.31
N ALA A 65 13.91 -4.02 2.24
CA ALA A 65 13.51 -2.63 2.11
C ALA A 65 12.37 -2.45 1.08
N LEU A 66 11.47 -1.51 1.37
CA LEU A 66 10.42 -1.08 0.45
C LEU A 66 10.96 0.06 -0.42
N ASN A 67 10.68 0.03 -1.72
CA ASN A 67 10.79 1.23 -2.54
C ASN A 67 9.58 2.14 -2.26
N GLU A 68 9.70 3.01 -1.27
CA GLU A 68 8.58 3.83 -0.78
C GLU A 68 7.99 4.74 -1.85
N ALA A 69 8.83 5.37 -2.69
CA ALA A 69 8.36 6.24 -3.75
C ALA A 69 7.46 5.48 -4.73
N ARG A 70 7.92 4.29 -5.17
CA ARG A 70 7.15 3.42 -6.06
C ARG A 70 5.87 2.91 -5.39
N ALA A 71 5.95 2.53 -4.12
CA ALA A 71 4.80 2.08 -3.35
C ALA A 71 3.72 3.18 -3.25
N ILE A 72 4.10 4.41 -2.93
CA ILE A 72 3.17 5.56 -2.86
C ILE A 72 2.47 5.79 -4.20
N GLU A 73 3.21 5.76 -5.32
CA GLU A 73 2.63 5.90 -6.66
C GLU A 73 1.60 4.82 -6.96
N VAL A 74 1.96 3.56 -6.72
CA VAL A 74 1.11 2.39 -6.99
C VAL A 74 -0.14 2.41 -6.11
N TYR A 75 0.01 2.67 -4.81
CA TYR A 75 -1.12 2.74 -3.88
C TYR A 75 -2.03 3.93 -4.17
N ARG A 76 -1.49 5.05 -4.64
CA ARG A 76 -2.30 6.18 -5.08
C ARG A 76 -3.13 5.83 -6.31
N ALA A 77 -2.53 5.21 -7.31
CA ALA A 77 -3.26 4.76 -8.49
C ALA A 77 -4.38 3.78 -8.12
N ALA A 78 -4.11 2.79 -7.26
CA ALA A 78 -5.08 1.81 -6.81
C ALA A 78 -6.23 2.45 -5.99
N ALA A 79 -5.89 3.37 -5.07
CA ALA A 79 -6.88 4.08 -4.27
C ALA A 79 -7.80 4.95 -5.15
N ILE A 80 -7.23 5.64 -6.16
CA ILE A 80 -8.00 6.44 -7.13
C ILE A 80 -8.96 5.56 -7.94
N GLN A 81 -8.52 4.38 -8.36
CA GLN A 81 -9.40 3.43 -9.06
C GLN A 81 -10.55 2.94 -8.17
N ALA A 82 -10.30 2.69 -6.89
CA ALA A 82 -11.32 2.18 -5.96
C ALA A 82 -12.30 3.24 -5.46
N LEU A 83 -11.82 4.46 -5.18
CA LEU A 83 -12.59 5.51 -4.49
C LEU A 83 -12.91 6.71 -5.38
N GLY A 84 -12.22 6.88 -6.50
CA GLY A 84 -12.27 8.07 -7.35
C GLY A 84 -11.22 9.11 -6.96
N ALA A 85 -10.71 9.86 -7.94
CA ALA A 85 -9.61 10.81 -7.75
C ALA A 85 -9.90 11.91 -6.73
N GLN A 86 -11.16 12.35 -6.65
CA GLN A 86 -11.59 13.40 -5.73
C GLN A 86 -11.64 12.93 -4.27
N ALA A 87 -11.70 11.62 -4.01
CA ALA A 87 -11.79 11.05 -2.67
C ALA A 87 -10.42 10.84 -2.00
N VAL A 88 -9.33 10.78 -2.79
CA VAL A 88 -8.00 10.38 -2.32
C VAL A 88 -7.13 11.60 -2.06
N GLY A 89 -6.75 11.79 -0.80
CA GLY A 89 -5.80 12.80 -0.35
C GLY A 89 -4.34 12.32 -0.41
N ALA A 90 -3.53 12.74 0.57
CA ALA A 90 -2.16 12.27 0.70
C ALA A 90 -2.11 10.77 1.07
N ILE A 91 -1.04 10.12 0.60
CA ILE A 91 -0.70 8.75 0.95
C ILE A 91 0.71 8.75 1.54
N SER A 92 0.88 8.10 2.68
CA SER A 92 2.17 7.93 3.32
C SER A 92 2.36 6.50 3.82
N ILE A 93 3.60 6.03 3.76
CA ILE A 93 4.01 4.81 4.45
C ILE A 93 4.26 5.18 5.90
N VAL A 94 3.63 4.47 6.81
CA VAL A 94 3.74 4.70 8.26
C VAL A 94 4.84 3.84 8.87
N ALA A 95 4.91 2.58 8.45
CA ALA A 95 5.91 1.62 8.90
C ALA A 95 6.06 0.49 7.89
N THR A 96 7.25 -0.11 7.84
CA THR A 96 7.56 -1.30 7.06
C THR A 96 8.29 -2.28 7.94
N TYR A 97 7.89 -3.55 7.91
CA TYR A 97 8.54 -4.62 8.65
C TYR A 97 8.85 -5.81 7.75
N SER A 98 10.09 -6.31 7.77
CA SER A 98 10.48 -7.51 7.02
C SER A 98 10.16 -8.79 7.78
N SER A 99 9.59 -9.79 7.09
CA SER A 99 9.32 -11.11 7.65
C SER A 99 10.59 -11.89 8.07
N GLN A 100 11.75 -11.52 7.51
CA GLN A 100 13.05 -12.12 7.84
C GLN A 100 13.71 -11.50 9.08
N GLY A 101 13.06 -10.52 9.71
CA GLY A 101 13.64 -9.75 10.81
C GLY A 101 14.49 -8.60 10.27
N GLY A 102 14.13 -7.39 10.67
CA GLY A 102 14.68 -6.15 10.11
C GLY A 102 13.60 -5.08 10.10
N GLY A 103 13.20 -4.64 11.28
CA GLY A 103 12.36 -3.46 11.46
C GLY A 103 13.09 -2.53 12.43
N VAL A 104 13.22 -1.27 12.07
CA VAL A 104 13.51 -0.17 13.01
C VAL A 104 12.25 0.08 13.85
#